data_AF-A0A8C6IIB1-F1
#
_entry.id   AF-A0A8C6IIB1-F1
#
_cell.length_a   1.000
_cell.length_b   1.000
_cell.length_c   1.000
_cell.angle_alpha   90.00
_cell.angle_beta   90.00
_cell.angle_gamma   90.00
#
_symmetry.space_group_name_H-M   'P 1'
#
loop_
_entity.id
_entity.type
_entity.pdbx_description
1 polymer ?
#
loop_
_entity_poly.entity_id
_entity_poly.type
_entity_poly.pdbx_seq_one_letter_code
_entity_poly.pdbx_strand_id
1 'polypeptide(L)'
;MPKGLKGKMVGREKKVIHPYSRKAAQITRESHKQDKKERLKTEKALRLNLIGDKLQWFHSHLDMKKTRYSKKDACELVERYLDRFSSELEQIELQNSIKDRQGRRHHSREAVIKQTLERERQQYEGYGFEIPDILDSNTLQTFREWDFDLKKLPNIKMRKLCADDAVPKKRKQKNILNIEKDLGELELSGPTGATTDGKLEPASESSDTDEEMTPVPVSPH
;
A
#
# COMPACT_ATOMS: atom_id res chain seq x y z
N MET A 1 16.76 11.29 -51.94
CA MET A 1 16.96 12.33 -50.90
C MET A 1 15.60 12.69 -50.29
N PRO A 2 15.43 12.69 -48.96
CA PRO A 2 14.16 13.12 -48.35
C PRO A 2 14.04 14.64 -48.40
N LYS A 3 12.91 15.14 -48.92
CA LYS A 3 12.65 16.57 -49.10
C LYS A 3 12.37 17.23 -47.74
N GLY A 4 13.10 18.30 -47.44
CA GLY A 4 13.03 19.04 -46.18
C GLY A 4 11.65 19.64 -45.88
N LEU A 5 11.26 19.59 -44.62
CA LEU A 5 10.02 20.16 -44.08
C LEU A 5 10.06 21.69 -44.22
N LYS A 6 9.30 22.23 -45.19
CA LYS A 6 9.17 23.67 -45.39
C LYS A 6 8.45 24.33 -44.21
N GLY A 7 9.18 25.20 -43.52
CA GLY A 7 8.75 26.51 -43.01
C GLY A 7 7.43 26.57 -42.25
N LYS A 8 7.52 26.66 -40.93
CA LYS A 8 6.42 27.06 -40.04
C LYS A 8 6.01 28.49 -40.41
N MET A 9 4.88 28.63 -41.12
CA MET A 9 4.30 29.94 -41.45
C MET A 9 3.68 30.55 -40.19
N VAL A 10 4.50 31.24 -39.39
CA VAL A 10 4.08 32.07 -38.27
C VAL A 10 3.55 33.37 -38.86
N GLY A 11 2.22 33.51 -39.01
CA GLY A 11 1.62 34.78 -39.44
C GLY A 11 0.42 34.72 -40.39
N ARG A 12 -0.06 33.54 -40.81
CA ARG A 12 -1.37 33.44 -41.48
C ARG A 12 -2.46 33.29 -40.43
N GLU A 13 -3.42 34.20 -40.42
CA GLU A 13 -4.67 34.07 -39.66
C GLU A 13 -5.19 32.64 -39.78
N LYS A 14 -5.65 32.07 -38.67
CA LYS A 14 -6.15 30.69 -38.62
C LYS A 14 -7.38 30.61 -39.53
N LYS A 15 -7.15 30.22 -40.79
CA LYS A 15 -8.20 30.00 -41.78
C LYS A 15 -9.26 29.08 -41.17
N VAL A 16 -10.54 29.40 -41.38
CA VAL A 16 -11.66 28.54 -40.99
C VAL A 16 -11.42 27.14 -41.56
N ILE A 17 -11.34 26.16 -40.67
CA ILE A 17 -11.05 24.77 -41.01
C ILE A 17 -12.38 24.03 -41.09
N HIS A 18 -12.65 23.35 -42.21
CA HIS A 18 -13.85 22.51 -42.32
C HIS A 18 -13.77 21.34 -41.32
N PRO A 19 -14.86 20.98 -40.62
CA PRO A 19 -14.87 19.97 -39.56
C PRO A 19 -14.37 18.59 -40.02
N TYR A 20 -14.68 18.19 -41.26
CA TYR A 20 -14.24 16.91 -41.83
C TYR A 20 -12.89 16.96 -42.56
N SER A 21 -12.14 18.07 -42.48
CA SER A 21 -10.84 18.15 -43.13
C SER A 21 -9.76 17.36 -42.38
N ARG A 22 -8.70 16.92 -43.09
CA ARG A 22 -7.53 16.27 -42.48
C ARG A 22 -6.90 17.11 -41.36
N LYS A 23 -6.89 18.44 -41.53
CA LYS A 23 -6.34 19.37 -40.55
C LYS A 23 -7.21 19.43 -39.29
N ALA A 24 -8.54 19.39 -39.41
CA ALA A 24 -9.44 19.27 -38.26
C ALA A 24 -9.22 17.94 -37.53
N ALA A 25 -9.16 16.82 -38.26
CA ALA A 25 -8.89 15.51 -37.66
C ALA A 25 -7.54 15.46 -36.90
N GLN A 26 -6.50 16.14 -37.42
CA GLN A 26 -5.22 16.24 -36.72
C GLN A 26 -5.34 17.05 -35.42
N ILE A 27 -6.03 18.20 -35.44
CA ILE A 27 -6.27 19.03 -34.25
C ILE A 27 -7.04 18.24 -33.19
N THR A 28 -8.10 17.51 -33.58
CA THR A 28 -8.88 16.67 -32.65
C THR A 28 -8.01 15.57 -32.02
N ARG A 29 -7.13 14.92 -32.80
CA ARG A 29 -6.18 13.92 -32.26
C ARG A 29 -5.20 14.54 -31.27
N GLU A 30 -4.66 15.71 -31.57
CA GLU A 30 -3.75 16.43 -30.68
C GLU A 30 -4.46 16.88 -29.39
N SER A 31 -5.70 17.36 -29.50
CA SER A 31 -6.56 17.70 -28.35
C SER A 31 -6.77 16.49 -27.46
N HIS A 32 -7.23 15.36 -28.00
CA HIS A 32 -7.43 14.14 -27.19
C HIS A 32 -6.15 13.64 -26.52
N LYS A 33 -5.00 13.75 -27.20
CA LYS A 33 -3.71 13.41 -26.60
C LYS A 33 -3.38 14.33 -25.42
N GLN A 34 -3.65 15.63 -25.56
CA GLN A 34 -3.44 16.60 -24.50
C GLN A 34 -4.41 16.35 -23.33
N ASP A 35 -5.69 16.12 -23.60
CA ASP A 35 -6.70 15.80 -22.57
C ASP A 35 -6.29 14.57 -21.77
N LYS A 36 -5.84 13.50 -22.44
CA LYS A 36 -5.34 12.29 -21.77
C LYS A 36 -4.12 12.61 -20.89
N LYS A 37 -3.19 13.43 -21.38
CA LYS A 37 -2.00 13.84 -20.62
C LYS A 37 -2.38 14.66 -19.39
N GLU A 38 -3.34 15.57 -19.52
CA GLU A 38 -3.83 16.40 -18.42
C GLU A 38 -4.57 15.57 -17.38
N ARG A 39 -5.43 14.64 -17.81
CA ARG A 39 -6.10 13.68 -16.91
C ARG A 39 -5.10 12.87 -16.08
N LEU A 40 -4.05 12.33 -16.71
CA LEU A 40 -3.02 11.60 -15.98
C LEU A 40 -2.25 12.48 -14.98
N LYS A 41 -2.08 13.78 -15.27
CA LYS A 41 -1.47 14.72 -14.33
C LYS A 41 -2.40 15.02 -13.16
N THR A 42 -3.68 15.25 -13.42
CA THR A 42 -4.66 15.53 -12.37
C THR A 42 -4.85 14.32 -11.46
N GLU A 43 -4.95 13.10 -12.01
CA GLU A 43 -5.03 11.87 -11.22
C GLU A 43 -3.81 11.68 -10.30
N LYS A 44 -2.59 11.91 -10.82
CA LYS A 44 -1.37 11.86 -10.00
C LYS A 44 -1.35 12.92 -8.91
N ALA A 45 -1.77 14.15 -9.25
CA ALA A 45 -1.85 15.24 -8.29
C ALA A 45 -2.89 14.93 -7.19
N LEU A 46 -4.06 14.40 -7.56
CA LEU A 46 -5.09 13.99 -6.60
C LEU A 46 -4.59 12.90 -5.65
N ARG A 47 -3.85 11.91 -6.15
CA ARG A 47 -3.24 10.88 -5.30
C ARG A 47 -2.22 11.46 -4.32
N LEU A 48 -1.37 12.38 -4.77
CA LEU A 48 -0.40 13.05 -3.91
C LEU A 48 -1.08 13.94 -2.87
N ASN A 49 -2.11 14.68 -3.27
CA ASN A 49 -2.90 15.51 -2.36
C ASN A 49 -3.56 14.66 -1.28
N LEU A 50 -4.18 13.53 -1.63
CA LEU A 50 -4.82 12.65 -0.65
C LEU A 50 -3.81 12.13 0.40
N ILE A 51 -2.60 11.80 -0.02
CA ILE A 51 -1.52 11.39 0.91
C ILE A 51 -1.07 12.59 1.75
N GLY A 52 -0.93 13.76 1.14
CA GLY A 52 -0.59 15.01 1.83
C GLY A 52 -1.61 15.35 2.92
N ASP A 53 -2.89 15.35 2.59
CA ASP A 53 -4.00 15.64 3.51
C ASP A 53 -4.01 14.64 4.68
N LYS A 54 -3.78 13.36 4.39
CA LYS A 54 -3.64 12.32 5.41
C LYS A 54 -2.51 12.65 6.37
N LEU A 55 -1.32 12.96 5.84
CA LEU A 55 -0.14 13.27 6.65
C LEU A 55 -0.30 14.57 7.42
N GLN A 56 -0.94 15.57 6.83
CA GLN A 56 -1.25 16.83 7.49
C GLN A 56 -2.15 16.61 8.70
N TRP A 57 -3.15 15.73 8.60
CA TRP A 57 -3.96 15.34 9.76
C TRP A 57 -3.09 14.71 10.85
N PHE A 58 -2.19 13.78 10.51
CA PHE A 58 -1.30 13.19 11.51
C PHE A 58 -0.41 14.24 12.15
N HIS A 59 0.18 15.14 11.36
CA HIS A 59 1.02 16.23 11.84
C HIS A 59 0.30 17.12 12.85
N SER A 60 -0.93 17.55 12.55
CA SER A 60 -1.69 18.43 13.44
C SER A 60 -2.15 17.76 14.75
N HIS A 61 -2.23 16.42 14.77
CA HIS A 61 -2.64 15.64 15.94
C HIS A 61 -1.44 15.03 16.69
N LEU A 62 -0.21 15.36 16.32
CA LEU A 62 0.98 14.98 17.08
C LEU A 62 1.22 15.93 18.26
N ASP A 63 1.61 15.34 19.39
CA ASP A 63 2.03 16.07 20.58
C ASP A 63 3.44 16.61 20.33
N MET A 64 3.60 17.93 20.35
CA MET A 64 4.91 18.58 20.15
C MET A 64 5.94 18.20 21.23
N LYS A 65 5.47 17.80 22.42
CA LYS A 65 6.32 17.54 23.60
C LYS A 65 6.85 16.10 23.68
N LYS A 66 6.25 15.14 22.96
CA LYS A 66 6.65 13.72 23.07
C LYS A 66 7.85 13.40 22.17
N THR A 67 8.94 12.90 22.70
CA THR A 67 10.12 12.57 21.88
C THR A 67 9.98 11.25 21.12
N ARG A 68 9.10 10.35 21.58
CA ARG A 68 8.89 9.04 20.97
C ARG A 68 7.47 8.53 21.22
N TYR A 69 6.91 7.85 20.24
CA TYR A 69 5.62 7.17 20.38
C TYR A 69 5.81 5.69 20.68
N SER A 70 4.97 5.15 21.55
CA SER A 70 4.80 3.71 21.68
C SER A 70 3.95 3.18 20.52
N LYS A 71 4.04 1.87 20.24
CA LYS A 71 3.14 1.21 19.29
C LYS A 71 1.68 1.43 19.67
N LYS A 72 1.36 1.38 20.97
CA LYS A 72 0.01 1.61 21.49
C LYS A 72 -0.47 3.03 21.18
N ASP A 73 0.32 4.05 21.51
CA ASP A 73 0.00 5.45 21.19
C ASP A 73 -0.21 5.66 19.68
N ALA A 74 0.58 4.97 18.85
CA ALA A 74 0.44 5.05 17.40
C ALA A 74 -0.87 4.41 16.90
N CYS A 75 -1.28 3.28 17.47
CA CYS A 75 -2.58 2.67 17.21
C CYS A 75 -3.73 3.57 17.67
N GLU A 76 -3.64 4.17 18.85
CA GLU A 76 -4.62 5.15 19.35
C GLU A 76 -4.75 6.36 18.42
N LEU A 77 -3.64 6.83 17.85
CA LEU A 77 -3.64 7.92 16.87
C LEU A 77 -4.33 7.51 15.55
N VAL A 78 -4.16 6.26 15.11
CA VAL A 78 -4.87 5.70 13.95
C VAL A 78 -6.36 5.60 14.22
N GLU A 79 -6.78 5.16 15.40
CA GLU A 79 -8.19 5.09 15.78
C GLU A 79 -8.85 6.47 15.75
N ARG A 80 -8.17 7.49 16.31
CA ARG A 80 -8.63 8.89 16.20
C ARG A 80 -8.74 9.36 14.74
N TYR A 81 -7.84 8.92 13.86
CA TYR A 81 -7.92 9.24 12.43
C TYR A 81 -9.14 8.58 11.77
N LEU A 82 -9.45 7.33 12.12
CA LEU A 82 -10.63 6.62 11.63
C LEU A 82 -11.92 7.27 12.12
N ASP A 83 -11.91 7.84 13.32
CA ASP A 83 -13.09 8.50 13.89
C ASP A 83 -13.24 9.98 13.49
N ARG A 84 -12.40 10.49 12.58
CA ARG A 84 -12.41 11.91 12.14
C ARG A 84 -13.74 12.40 11.57
N PHE A 85 -14.56 11.50 11.01
CA PHE A 85 -15.86 11.83 10.42
C PHE A 85 -17.05 11.55 11.34
N SER A 86 -16.82 11.10 12.59
CA SER A 86 -17.89 10.78 13.55
C SER A 86 -18.87 11.94 13.73
N SER A 87 -18.35 13.16 13.97
CA SER A 87 -19.16 14.37 14.11
C SER A 87 -19.94 14.76 12.85
N GLU A 88 -19.35 14.58 11.65
CA GLU A 88 -20.03 14.85 10.37
C GLU A 88 -21.18 13.86 10.15
N LEU A 89 -20.97 12.58 10.45
CA LEU A 89 -22.00 11.54 10.32
C LEU A 89 -23.15 11.76 11.32
N GLU A 90 -22.83 12.08 12.58
CA GLU A 90 -23.83 12.38 13.61
C GLU A 90 -24.69 13.59 13.20
N GLN A 91 -24.07 14.65 12.67
CA GLN A 91 -24.79 15.82 12.18
C GLN A 91 -25.73 15.48 11.01
N ILE A 92 -25.31 14.63 10.07
CA ILE A 92 -26.15 14.19 8.95
C ILE A 92 -27.32 13.35 9.47
N GLU A 93 -27.09 12.46 10.42
CA GLU A 93 -28.11 11.62 11.05
C GLU A 93 -29.16 12.47 11.77
N LEU A 94 -28.73 13.44 12.59
CA LEU A 94 -29.60 14.35 13.32
C LEU A 94 -30.46 15.22 12.38
N GLN A 95 -29.87 15.73 11.29
CA GLN A 95 -30.61 16.53 10.32
C GLN A 95 -31.68 15.72 9.59
N ASN A 96 -31.40 14.45 9.31
CA ASN A 96 -32.33 13.56 8.65
C ASN A 96 -33.45 13.09 9.60
N SER A 97 -33.16 12.86 10.89
CA SER A 97 -34.17 12.42 11.87
C SER A 97 -35.23 13.49 12.18
N ILE A 98 -34.90 14.78 12.06
CA ILE A 98 -35.82 15.89 12.33
C ILE A 98 -36.80 16.16 11.17
N LYS A 99 -36.43 15.84 9.93
CA LYS A 99 -37.14 16.27 8.71
C LYS A 99 -37.72 15.11 7.90
N ASP A 100 -38.33 14.13 8.58
CA ASP A 100 -38.80 12.87 7.98
C ASP A 100 -39.77 13.02 6.78
N ARG A 101 -40.43 14.19 6.65
CA ARG A 101 -41.32 14.50 5.51
C ARG A 101 -40.61 15.07 4.28
N GLN A 102 -39.34 15.45 4.39
CA GLN A 102 -38.50 15.91 3.28
C GLN A 102 -37.43 14.84 3.04
N GLY A 103 -37.33 14.31 1.82
CA GLY A 103 -36.44 13.20 1.49
C GLY A 103 -35.00 13.35 1.99
N ARG A 104 -34.32 12.22 2.21
CA ARG A 104 -33.00 12.11 2.85
C ARG A 104 -31.98 13.06 2.21
N ARG A 105 -31.44 13.96 3.02
CA ARG A 105 -30.40 14.92 2.60
C ARG A 105 -29.02 14.31 2.81
N HIS A 106 -28.04 14.78 2.05
CA HIS A 106 -26.63 14.39 2.16
C HIS A 106 -26.32 12.90 1.98
N HIS A 107 -27.23 12.11 1.39
CA HIS A 107 -27.06 10.67 1.20
C HIS A 107 -25.78 10.30 0.44
N SER A 108 -25.45 11.04 -0.64
CA SER A 108 -24.24 10.79 -1.43
C SER A 108 -22.96 11.01 -0.62
N ARG A 109 -22.90 12.07 0.19
CA ARG A 109 -21.75 12.37 1.06
C ARG A 109 -21.59 11.32 2.16
N GLU A 110 -22.69 10.99 2.82
CA GLU A 110 -22.73 9.95 3.86
C GLU A 110 -22.23 8.60 3.33
N ALA A 111 -22.70 8.19 2.14
CA ALA A 111 -22.28 6.94 1.51
C ALA A 111 -20.77 6.94 1.19
N VAL A 112 -20.23 8.03 0.66
CA VAL A 112 -18.79 8.16 0.37
C VAL A 112 -17.95 8.08 1.65
N ILE A 113 -18.38 8.73 2.73
CA ILE A 113 -17.69 8.67 4.04
C ILE A 113 -17.70 7.24 4.56
N LYS A 114 -18.87 6.60 4.62
CA LYS A 114 -19.01 5.23 5.12
C LYS A 114 -18.15 4.25 4.33
N GLN A 115 -18.17 4.33 3.01
CA GLN A 115 -17.33 3.50 2.14
C GLN A 115 -15.84 3.75 2.37
N THR A 116 -15.44 5.01 2.58
CA THR A 116 -14.05 5.36 2.86
C THR A 116 -13.60 4.77 4.19
N LEU A 117 -14.40 4.95 5.24
CA LEU A 117 -14.12 4.41 6.58
C LEU A 117 -14.05 2.90 6.59
N GLU A 118 -14.97 2.23 5.90
CA GLU A 118 -14.97 0.77 5.78
C GLU A 118 -13.69 0.26 5.13
N ARG A 119 -13.25 0.90 4.04
CA ARG A 119 -11.97 0.57 3.39
C ARG A 119 -10.77 0.80 4.32
N GLU A 120 -10.74 1.93 5.03
CA GLU A 120 -9.63 2.25 5.95
C GLU A 120 -9.59 1.30 7.15
N ARG A 121 -10.76 0.93 7.71
CA ARG A 121 -10.87 -0.06 8.80
C ARG A 121 -10.43 -1.45 8.36
N GLN A 122 -10.87 -1.90 7.18
CA GLN A 122 -10.45 -3.17 6.61
C GLN A 122 -8.93 -3.22 6.40
N GLN A 123 -8.32 -2.10 5.98
CA GLN A 123 -6.85 -2.00 5.87
C GLN A 123 -6.16 -2.09 7.24
N TYR A 124 -6.70 -1.43 8.26
CA TYR A 124 -6.12 -1.44 9.61
C TYR A 124 -6.19 -2.81 10.30
N GLU A 125 -7.30 -3.53 10.14
CA GLU A 125 -7.48 -4.85 10.73
C GLU A 125 -6.72 -5.95 9.96
N GLY A 126 -6.63 -5.84 8.63
CA GLY A 126 -5.98 -6.83 7.79
C GLY A 126 -4.49 -6.57 7.55
N TYR A 127 -4.19 -5.82 6.49
CA TYR A 127 -2.83 -5.70 5.93
C TYR A 127 -1.93 -4.68 6.66
N GLY A 128 -2.54 -3.78 7.42
CA GLY A 128 -1.88 -2.70 8.13
C GLY A 128 -2.10 -1.35 7.46
N PHE A 129 -2.46 -0.37 8.29
CA PHE A 129 -2.70 1.01 7.91
C PHE A 129 -1.38 1.77 7.82
N GLU A 130 -1.11 2.39 6.68
CA GLU A 130 0.17 3.07 6.41
C GLU A 130 0.19 4.48 7.02
N ILE A 131 1.06 4.71 8.01
CA ILE A 131 1.24 6.01 8.67
C ILE A 131 2.71 6.43 8.66
N PRO A 132 3.03 7.72 8.84
CA PRO A 132 4.41 8.15 8.99
C PRO A 132 5.04 7.47 10.21
N ASP A 133 6.32 7.12 10.11
CA ASP A 133 7.04 6.44 11.17
C ASP A 133 7.28 7.37 12.37
N ILE A 134 6.39 7.29 13.35
CA ILE A 134 6.43 8.07 14.60
C ILE A 134 7.13 7.32 15.75
N LEU A 135 7.52 6.06 15.51
CA LEU A 135 8.18 5.21 16.53
C LEU A 135 9.68 5.49 16.61
N ASP A 136 10.31 5.88 15.50
CA ASP A 136 11.68 6.37 15.49
C ASP A 136 11.73 7.88 15.75
N SER A 137 12.64 8.31 16.62
CA SER A 137 12.75 9.73 17.02
C SER A 137 13.28 10.59 15.89
N ASN A 138 14.18 10.05 15.06
CA ASN A 138 14.77 10.76 13.94
C ASN A 138 13.73 11.04 12.85
N THR A 139 12.94 10.02 12.50
CA THR A 139 11.86 10.16 11.52
C THR A 139 10.75 11.07 12.04
N LEU A 140 10.42 10.98 13.32
CA LEU A 140 9.46 11.88 13.96
C LEU A 140 9.92 13.34 13.87
N GLN A 141 11.20 13.62 14.10
CA GLN A 141 11.74 14.99 13.96
C GLN A 141 11.63 15.50 12.52
N THR A 142 12.04 14.68 11.54
CA THR A 142 11.89 15.05 10.12
C THR A 142 10.43 15.26 9.72
N PHE A 143 9.51 14.50 10.31
CA PHE A 143 8.09 14.63 10.07
C PHE A 143 7.51 15.91 10.70
N ARG A 144 8.01 16.33 11.87
CA ARG A 144 7.62 17.59 12.51
C ARG A 144 8.06 18.82 11.72
N GLU A 145 9.30 18.78 11.23
CA GLU A 145 9.90 19.86 10.43
C GLU A 145 9.38 19.90 9.00
N TRP A 146 8.55 18.93 8.61
CA TRP A 146 7.94 18.92 7.29
C TRP A 146 7.03 20.14 7.10
N ASP A 147 7.30 20.90 6.04
CA ASP A 147 6.67 22.17 5.67
C ASP A 147 5.42 21.98 4.80
N PHE A 148 4.80 20.79 4.85
CA PHE A 148 3.66 20.41 4.02
C PHE A 148 3.93 20.43 2.51
N ASP A 149 5.21 20.48 2.09
CA ASP A 149 5.56 20.37 0.68
C ASP A 149 5.39 18.92 0.19
N LEU A 150 4.46 18.73 -0.76
CA LEU A 150 4.15 17.45 -1.38
C LEU A 150 5.37 16.83 -2.10
N LYS A 151 6.36 17.63 -2.49
CA LYS A 151 7.59 17.12 -3.12
C LYS A 151 8.48 16.37 -2.14
N LYS A 152 8.36 16.64 -0.84
CA LYS A 152 9.14 16.01 0.22
C LYS A 152 8.49 14.73 0.76
N LEU A 153 7.30 14.39 0.29
CA LEU A 153 6.61 13.15 0.67
C LEU A 153 7.47 11.89 0.53
N PRO A 154 8.27 11.69 -0.53
CA PRO A 154 9.11 10.50 -0.66
C PRO A 154 10.21 10.39 0.40
N ASN A 155 10.57 11.49 1.06
CA ASN A 155 11.58 11.50 2.11
C ASN A 155 11.00 11.08 3.47
N ILE A 156 9.68 11.13 3.63
CA ILE A 156 8.99 10.72 4.85
C ILE A 156 8.93 9.20 4.87
N LYS A 157 9.51 8.59 5.91
CA LYS A 157 9.41 7.13 6.08
C LYS A 157 8.00 6.76 6.53
N MET A 158 7.39 5.83 5.82
CA MET A 158 6.07 5.29 6.13
C MET A 158 6.21 3.90 6.76
N ARG A 159 5.29 3.56 7.66
CA ARG A 159 5.21 2.29 8.37
C ARG A 159 3.76 1.82 8.41
N LYS A 160 3.54 0.52 8.27
CA LYS A 160 2.22 -0.11 8.43
C LYS A 160 2.00 -0.52 9.87
N LEU A 161 0.83 -0.19 10.42
CA LEU A 161 0.39 -0.63 11.74
C LEU A 161 -0.93 -1.40 11.64
N CYS A 162 -1.05 -2.47 12.40
CA CYS A 162 -2.29 -3.23 12.52
C CYS A 162 -2.93 -3.03 13.91
N ALA A 163 -4.23 -3.34 14.03
CA ALA A 163 -4.90 -3.34 15.34
C ALA A 163 -4.19 -4.23 16.38
N ASP A 164 -3.63 -5.34 15.91
CA ASP A 164 -2.80 -6.26 16.68
C ASP A 164 -1.56 -5.63 17.36
N ASP A 165 -1.03 -4.52 16.82
CA ASP A 165 0.17 -3.86 17.36
C ASP A 165 -0.11 -3.11 18.67
N ALA A 166 -1.38 -2.81 18.96
CA ALA A 166 -1.80 -2.18 20.20
C ALA A 166 -1.65 -3.14 21.41
N VAL A 167 -1.73 -4.46 21.16
CA VAL A 167 -1.66 -5.48 22.20
C VAL A 167 -0.24 -6.03 22.31
N PRO A 168 0.40 -5.98 23.50
CA PRO A 168 1.70 -6.59 23.68
C PRO A 168 1.60 -8.10 23.53
N LYS A 169 2.06 -8.64 22.40
CA LYS A 169 2.17 -10.10 22.20
C LYS A 169 3.15 -10.66 23.24
N LYS A 170 2.67 -11.51 24.16
CA LYS A 170 3.54 -12.22 25.11
C LYS A 170 4.57 -13.02 24.32
N ARG A 171 5.83 -12.59 24.39
CA ARG A 171 6.95 -13.25 23.70
C ARG A 171 7.11 -14.63 24.33
N LYS A 172 6.77 -15.70 23.61
CA LYS A 172 7.13 -17.06 24.05
C LYS A 172 8.66 -17.10 24.17
N GLN A 173 9.18 -17.26 25.38
CA GLN A 173 10.60 -17.51 25.60
C GLN A 173 10.97 -18.77 24.80
N LYS A 174 11.92 -18.63 23.87
CA LYS A 174 12.53 -19.80 23.24
C LYS A 174 13.41 -20.45 24.32
N ASN A 175 12.98 -21.62 24.83
CA ASN A 175 13.85 -22.48 25.63
C ASN A 175 15.00 -22.92 24.72
N ILE A 176 16.19 -22.39 24.94
CA ILE A 176 17.43 -22.94 24.39
C ILE A 176 17.76 -24.12 25.29
N LEU A 177 17.59 -25.35 24.79
CA LEU A 177 18.07 -26.55 25.47
C LEU A 177 19.59 -26.58 25.34
N ASN A 178 20.29 -26.31 26.45
CA ASN A 178 21.72 -26.57 26.59
C ASN A 178 21.91 -28.10 26.71
N ILE A 179 22.20 -28.77 25.60
CA ILE A 179 22.71 -30.14 25.62
C ILE A 179 24.23 -30.03 25.50
N GLU A 180 24.92 -29.88 26.63
CA GLU A 180 26.35 -30.15 26.78
C GLU A 180 26.71 -30.04 28.27
N LYS A 181 26.42 -31.12 29.01
CA LYS A 181 27.07 -31.51 30.28
C LYS A 181 26.42 -32.81 30.77
N ASP A 182 26.99 -33.94 30.34
CA ASP A 182 27.45 -34.99 31.26
C ASP A 182 28.09 -36.12 30.46
N LEU A 183 29.40 -36.00 30.30
CA LEU A 183 30.30 -37.13 30.14
C LEU A 183 30.74 -37.54 31.55
N GLY A 184 30.42 -38.77 31.96
CA GLY A 184 31.12 -39.44 33.04
C GLY A 184 30.28 -40.43 33.82
N GLU A 185 30.27 -41.71 33.41
CA GLU A 185 30.83 -42.83 34.20
C GLU A 185 30.40 -44.21 33.65
N LEU A 186 31.40 -45.12 33.55
CA LEU A 186 31.33 -46.58 33.73
C LEU A 186 30.64 -47.42 32.61
N GLU A 187 31.19 -48.49 32.03
CA GLU A 187 32.35 -49.35 32.31
C GLU A 187 32.94 -49.92 30.99
N LEU A 188 34.22 -50.30 31.08
CA LEU A 188 34.94 -51.11 30.12
C LEU A 188 34.54 -52.60 30.23
N SER A 189 34.06 -53.19 29.13
CA SER A 189 34.35 -54.59 28.81
C SER A 189 34.38 -54.78 27.29
N GLY A 190 35.58 -55.05 26.76
CA GLY A 190 35.73 -55.82 25.51
C GLY A 190 35.78 -57.32 25.84
N PRO A 191 36.09 -58.24 24.90
CA PRO A 191 36.39 -58.09 23.46
C PRO A 191 35.44 -58.97 22.61
N THR A 192 35.38 -58.92 21.27
CA THR A 192 36.19 -59.77 20.37
C THR A 192 35.63 -59.70 18.93
N GLY A 193 36.55 -59.69 17.95
CA GLY A 193 36.35 -60.15 16.56
C GLY A 193 35.57 -59.22 15.62
N ALA A 194 35.81 -59.14 14.32
CA ALA A 194 36.81 -59.66 13.40
C ALA A 194 36.62 -58.86 12.08
N THR A 195 37.69 -58.71 11.29
CA THR A 195 37.76 -58.68 9.79
C THR A 195 36.44 -58.66 9.00
N THR A 196 36.20 -57.84 7.96
CA THR A 196 36.94 -57.72 6.68
C THR A 196 36.41 -56.55 5.84
N ASP A 197 37.28 -56.01 4.98
CA ASP A 197 36.94 -55.27 3.76
C ASP A 197 35.97 -56.03 2.84
N GLY A 198 35.09 -55.30 2.13
CA GLY A 198 34.17 -55.89 1.16
C GLY A 198 33.45 -54.86 0.29
N LYS A 199 34.02 -54.57 -0.87
CA LYS A 199 33.49 -53.77 -1.98
C LYS A 199 32.41 -54.53 -2.76
N LEU A 200 31.22 -53.96 -3.00
CA LEU A 200 30.30 -54.35 -4.08
C LEU A 200 29.21 -53.28 -4.34
N GLU A 201 29.25 -52.69 -5.53
CA GLU A 201 28.14 -52.06 -6.31
C GLU A 201 27.19 -53.18 -6.84
N PRO A 202 26.09 -52.96 -7.62
CA PRO A 202 25.36 -51.75 -8.06
C PRO A 202 23.79 -51.89 -7.97
N ALA A 203 23.07 -50.98 -8.65
CA ALA A 203 21.65 -50.98 -9.08
C ALA A 203 20.66 -50.34 -8.09
N SER A 204 19.65 -49.56 -8.48
CA SER A 204 18.88 -49.51 -9.73
C SER A 204 18.05 -48.21 -9.79
N GLU A 205 17.92 -47.65 -11.00
CA GLU A 205 16.68 -47.20 -11.68
C GLU A 205 15.60 -46.50 -10.82
N SER A 206 15.24 -45.25 -11.09
CA SER A 206 14.13 -44.82 -11.98
C SER A 206 13.38 -43.70 -11.25
N SER A 207 12.59 -42.80 -11.83
CA SER A 207 12.33 -42.39 -13.20
C SER A 207 11.76 -40.98 -13.09
N ASP A 208 12.16 -40.16 -14.05
CA ASP A 208 11.72 -38.79 -14.30
C ASP A 208 10.50 -38.85 -15.22
N THR A 209 9.40 -38.21 -14.86
CA THR A 209 8.30 -37.90 -15.79
C THR A 209 7.62 -36.60 -15.39
N ASP A 210 7.93 -35.56 -16.16
CA ASP A 210 7.18 -34.32 -16.38
C ASP A 210 5.77 -34.61 -16.95
N GLU A 211 4.72 -34.00 -16.40
CA GLU A 211 3.42 -33.90 -17.08
C GLU A 211 3.09 -32.42 -17.38
N GLU A 212 3.15 -32.09 -18.67
CA GLU A 212 2.60 -30.87 -19.25
C GLU A 212 1.07 -30.78 -19.07
N MET A 213 0.60 -29.66 -18.51
CA MET A 213 -0.80 -29.26 -18.56
C MET A 213 -1.11 -28.58 -19.90
N THR A 214 -1.90 -29.24 -20.75
CA THR A 214 -2.49 -28.66 -21.95
C THR A 214 -3.81 -27.92 -21.64
N PRO A 215 -4.15 -26.85 -22.39
CA PRO A 215 -5.29 -25.97 -22.09
C PRO A 215 -6.62 -26.44 -22.69
N VAL A 216 -7.70 -26.13 -21.96
CA VAL A 216 -9.11 -26.41 -22.28
C VAL A 216 -9.61 -25.58 -23.48
N PRO A 217 -10.29 -26.16 -24.48
CA PRO A 217 -10.94 -25.42 -25.54
C PRO A 217 -12.37 -24.97 -25.17
N VAL A 218 -12.69 -23.72 -25.54
CA VAL A 218 -14.03 -23.12 -25.52
C VAL A 218 -14.74 -23.46 -26.83
N SER A 219 -15.93 -24.08 -26.75
CA SER A 219 -16.79 -24.34 -27.91
C SER A 219 -17.80 -23.20 -28.16
N PRO A 220 -18.06 -22.83 -29.42
CA PRO A 220 -19.13 -21.92 -29.81
C PRO A 220 -20.31 -22.68 -30.44
N HIS A 221 -21.54 -22.44 -29.96
CA HIS A 221 -22.65 -21.86 -30.72
C HIS A 221 -23.90 -21.70 -29.85
#